data_AF-A0A2M8BN94-F1
#
_entry.id   AF-A0A2M8BN94-F1
#
_cell.length_a   1.000
_cell.length_b   1.000
_cell.length_c   1.000
_cell.angle_alpha   90.00
_cell.angle_beta   90.00
_cell.angle_gamma   90.00
#
_symmetry.space_group_name_H-M   'P 1'
#
loop_
_entity.id
_entity.type
_entity.pdbx_description
1 polymer ?
#
loop_
_entity_poly.entity_id
_entity_poly.type
_entity_poly.pdbx_seq_one_letter_code
_entity_poly.pdbx_strand_id
1 'polypeptide(L)'
;MSIFSAVEMAPRDPILGLNEQFNADTNPAKVNLGVGVYFDDNGKLPLLGCVLAAEKAMMDAPKPHGYLPIDGIAAYDAAVKALVFGADSEPVTSGRIATIQALGGTGGLKVGADF
;
A
#
# COMPACT_ATOMS: atom_id res chain seq x y z
N MET A 1 -25.11 19.17 26.32
CA MET A 1 -24.07 19.44 25.31
C MET A 1 -23.61 18.11 24.75
N SER A 2 -23.41 18.01 23.44
CA SER A 2 -22.86 16.80 22.80
C SER A 2 -21.37 16.67 23.12
N ILE A 3 -20.85 15.43 23.22
CA ILE A 3 -19.41 15.17 23.37
C ILE A 3 -18.57 15.74 22.22
N PHE A 4 -19.19 16.00 21.06
CA PHE A 4 -18.51 16.53 19.88
C PHE A 4 -18.57 18.06 19.76
N SER A 5 -19.16 18.79 20.71
CA SER A 5 -19.39 20.23 20.56
C SER A 5 -18.13 21.10 20.45
N ALA A 6 -16.96 20.56 20.81
CA ALA A 6 -15.66 21.23 20.74
C ALA A 6 -14.72 20.64 19.68
N VAL A 7 -15.19 19.70 18.85
CA VAL A 7 -14.35 19.10 17.81
C VAL A 7 -14.20 20.08 16.66
N GLU A 8 -12.98 20.57 16.45
CA GLU A 8 -12.64 21.42 15.33
C GLU A 8 -12.42 20.59 14.05
N MET A 9 -12.68 21.21 12.90
CA MET A 9 -12.37 20.60 11.61
C MET A 9 -10.85 20.55 11.42
N ALA A 10 -10.32 19.35 11.24
CA ALA A 10 -8.92 19.18 10.90
C ALA A 10 -8.59 19.85 9.55
N PRO A 11 -7.35 20.35 9.36
CA PRO A 11 -6.90 20.84 8.07
C PRO A 11 -7.08 19.79 6.98
N ARG A 12 -7.49 20.21 5.78
CA ARG A 12 -7.56 19.32 4.62
C ARG A 12 -6.16 18.93 4.18
N ASP A 13 -5.99 17.67 3.81
CA ASP A 13 -4.76 17.21 3.18
C ASP A 13 -4.61 17.87 1.80
N PRO A 14 -3.47 18.53 1.51
CA PRO A 14 -3.28 19.29 0.28
C PRO A 14 -3.29 18.42 -0.98
N ILE A 15 -2.92 17.13 -0.88
CA ILE A 15 -2.90 16.19 -2.00
C ILE A 15 -4.31 15.62 -2.23
N LEU A 16 -5.00 15.21 -1.15
CA LEU A 16 -6.37 14.68 -1.28
C LEU A 16 -7.35 15.75 -1.77
N GLY A 17 -7.20 17.00 -1.31
CA GLY A 17 -8.02 18.12 -1.79
C GLY A 17 -7.84 18.40 -3.28
N LEU A 18 -6.66 18.15 -3.85
CA LEU A 18 -6.42 18.31 -5.29
C LEU A 18 -7.21 17.28 -6.11
N ASN A 19 -7.31 16.03 -5.64
CA ASN A 19 -8.10 15.00 -6.31
C ASN A 19 -9.58 15.31 -6.32
N GLU A 20 -10.13 15.84 -5.22
CA GLU A 20 -11.53 16.27 -5.16
C GLU A 20 -11.81 17.36 -6.20
N GLN A 21 -10.94 18.37 -6.27
CA GLN A 21 -11.05 19.46 -7.26
C GLN A 21 -10.92 18.93 -8.69
N PHE A 22 -9.93 18.06 -8.94
CA PHE A 22 -9.77 17.41 -10.24
C PHE A 22 -11.02 16.62 -10.64
N ASN A 23 -11.62 15.87 -9.72
CA ASN A 23 -12.83 15.08 -10.00
C ASN A 23 -14.04 15.97 -10.30
N ALA A 24 -14.19 17.08 -9.57
CA ALA A 24 -15.28 18.06 -9.76
C ALA A 24 -15.15 18.91 -11.04
N ASP A 25 -13.95 19.05 -11.58
CA ASP A 25 -13.72 19.80 -12.82
C ASP A 25 -14.43 19.10 -14.01
N THR A 26 -15.28 19.85 -14.71
CA THR A 26 -16.05 19.35 -15.87
C THR A 26 -15.30 19.48 -17.19
N ASN A 27 -14.11 20.07 -17.20
CA ASN A 27 -13.27 20.17 -18.39
C ASN A 27 -12.89 18.76 -18.89
N PRO A 28 -13.29 18.37 -20.12
CA PRO A 28 -12.97 17.06 -20.67
C PRO A 28 -11.46 16.86 -20.94
N ALA A 29 -10.67 17.93 -20.98
CA ALA A 29 -9.23 17.92 -21.20
C ALA A 29 -8.41 18.11 -19.90
N LYS A 30 -9.02 17.92 -18.72
CA LYS A 30 -8.32 18.00 -17.44
C LYS A 30 -7.23 16.93 -17.30
N VAL A 31 -6.10 17.28 -16.67
CA VAL A 31 -4.97 16.38 -16.40
C VAL A 31 -4.63 16.41 -14.92
N ASN A 32 -4.50 15.23 -14.29
CA ASN A 32 -4.08 15.11 -12.89
C ASN A 32 -2.61 14.68 -12.83
N LEU A 33 -1.75 15.56 -12.33
CA LEU A 33 -0.32 15.29 -12.10
C LEU A 33 0.04 15.27 -10.60
N GLY A 34 -0.97 15.28 -9.72
CA GLY A 34 -0.76 15.42 -8.27
C GLY A 34 -0.58 14.12 -7.52
N VAL A 35 -1.12 13.02 -8.02
CA VAL A 35 -1.01 11.71 -7.36
C VAL A 35 0.13 10.91 -7.99
N GLY A 36 1.01 10.37 -7.14
CA GLY A 36 2.10 9.47 -7.53
C GLY A 36 1.64 8.05 -7.87
N VAL A 37 0.61 7.92 -8.70
CA VAL A 37 0.10 6.64 -9.21
C VAL A 37 0.50 6.51 -10.67
N TYR A 38 0.96 5.32 -11.05
CA TYR A 38 1.26 5.02 -12.44
C TYR A 38 -0.03 4.88 -13.24
N PHE A 39 -0.10 5.61 -14.36
CA PHE A 39 -1.16 5.50 -15.35
C PHE A 39 -0.58 4.98 -16.66
N ASP A 40 -1.37 4.20 -17.39
CA ASP A 40 -1.07 3.79 -18.75
C ASP A 40 -1.22 4.96 -19.74
N ASP A 41 -0.93 4.68 -21.02
CA ASP A 41 -1.00 5.67 -22.11
C ASP A 41 -2.41 6.25 -22.33
N ASN A 42 -3.45 5.63 -21.76
CA ASN A 42 -4.84 6.11 -21.82
C ASN A 42 -5.27 6.85 -20.54
N GLY A 43 -4.33 7.12 -19.62
CA GLY A 43 -4.62 7.76 -18.35
C GLY A 43 -5.43 6.87 -17.40
N LYS A 44 -5.32 5.54 -17.52
CA LYS A 44 -5.99 4.56 -16.64
C LYS A 44 -4.98 3.86 -15.73
N LEU A 45 -5.43 3.50 -14.53
CA LEU A 45 -4.63 2.71 -13.59
C LEU A 45 -4.56 1.26 -14.10
N PRO A 46 -3.39 0.74 -14.49
CA PRO A 46 -3.31 -0.59 -15.05
C PRO A 46 -3.24 -1.66 -13.95
N LEU A 47 -3.80 -2.83 -14.24
CA LEU A 47 -3.53 -4.06 -13.49
C LEU A 47 -2.33 -4.78 -14.13
N LEU A 48 -1.27 -5.01 -13.37
CA LEU A 48 -0.09 -5.70 -13.88
C LEU A 48 -0.42 -7.14 -14.28
N GLY A 49 0.09 -7.60 -15.42
CA GLY A 49 -0.17 -8.96 -15.92
C GLY A 49 0.26 -10.06 -14.95
N CYS A 50 1.36 -9.86 -14.20
CA CYS A 50 1.80 -10.80 -13.17
C CYS A 50 0.84 -10.86 -11.97
N VAL A 51 0.21 -9.73 -11.61
CA VAL A 51 -0.79 -9.67 -10.53
C VAL A 51 -2.05 -10.41 -10.96
N LEU A 52 -2.55 -10.13 -12.17
CA LEU A 52 -3.71 -10.83 -12.72
C LEU A 52 -3.50 -12.35 -12.79
N ALA A 53 -2.31 -12.79 -13.19
CA ALA A 53 -1.96 -14.21 -13.20
C ALA A 53 -1.97 -14.83 -11.80
N ALA A 54 -1.43 -14.14 -10.80
CA ALA A 54 -1.43 -14.59 -9.41
C ALA A 54 -2.85 -14.66 -8.83
N GLU A 55 -3.69 -13.63 -9.08
CA GLU A 55 -5.09 -13.62 -8.64
C GLU A 55 -5.87 -14.79 -9.23
N LYS A 56 -5.70 -15.07 -10.53
CA LYS A 56 -6.33 -16.22 -11.18
C LYS A 56 -5.91 -17.54 -10.52
N ALA A 57 -4.61 -17.74 -10.32
CA ALA A 57 -4.10 -18.94 -9.67
C ALA A 57 -4.62 -19.12 -8.23
N MET A 58 -4.80 -18.02 -7.48
CA MET A 58 -5.41 -18.05 -6.15
C MET A 58 -6.89 -18.42 -6.19
N MET A 59 -7.64 -17.92 -7.18
CA MET A 59 -9.06 -18.21 -7.36
C MET A 59 -9.32 -19.64 -7.83
N ASP A 60 -8.40 -20.24 -8.58
CA ASP A 60 -8.47 -21.64 -9.01
C ASP A 60 -8.27 -22.63 -7.83
N ALA A 61 -7.71 -22.16 -6.70
CA ALA A 61 -7.47 -22.95 -5.49
C ALA A 61 -7.82 -22.15 -4.21
N PRO A 62 -9.13 -21.87 -3.98
CA PRO A 62 -9.55 -21.00 -2.88
C PRO A 62 -9.23 -21.63 -1.53
N LYS A 63 -8.76 -20.79 -0.60
CA LYS A 63 -8.43 -21.19 0.77
C LYS A 63 -9.37 -20.49 1.77
N PRO A 64 -9.60 -21.07 2.95
CA PRO A 64 -10.31 -20.39 4.03
C PRO A 64 -9.57 -19.11 4.48
N HIS A 65 -10.32 -18.04 4.75
CA HIS A 65 -9.80 -16.73 5.15
C HIS A 65 -9.74 -16.58 6.68
N GLY A 66 -8.85 -17.36 7.31
CA GLY A 66 -8.56 -17.24 8.74
C GLY A 66 -7.61 -16.07 9.04
N TYR A 67 -7.32 -15.88 10.33
CA TYR A 67 -6.27 -14.95 10.75
C TYR A 67 -4.89 -15.39 10.26
N LEU A 68 -4.06 -14.39 9.96
CA LEU A 68 -2.64 -14.55 9.74
C LEU A 68 -1.89 -14.52 11.10
N PRO A 69 -0.63 -15.00 11.14
CA PRO A 69 0.29 -14.66 12.22
C PRO A 69 0.38 -13.13 12.43
N ILE A 70 0.73 -12.71 13.65
CA ILE A 70 0.79 -11.29 14.04
C ILE A 70 1.77 -10.50 13.16
N ASP A 71 2.89 -11.13 12.82
CA ASP A 71 3.96 -10.60 11.98
C ASP A 71 3.71 -10.81 10.48
N GLY A 72 2.64 -11.52 10.09
CA GLY A 72 2.22 -11.67 8.70
C GLY A 72 2.49 -13.05 8.09
N ILE A 73 2.53 -13.08 6.76
CA ILE A 73 2.78 -14.31 6.00
C ILE A 73 4.29 -14.51 5.88
N ALA A 74 4.84 -15.54 6.54
CA ALA A 74 6.29 -15.81 6.54
C ALA A 74 6.93 -15.86 5.13
N ALA A 75 6.21 -16.39 4.12
CA ALA A 75 6.69 -16.41 2.74
C ALA A 75 6.75 -15.02 2.10
N TYR A 76 5.81 -14.13 2.45
CA TYR A 76 5.82 -12.72 2.04
C TYR A 76 7.00 -11.99 2.70
N ASP A 77 7.20 -12.17 4.00
CA ASP A 77 8.29 -11.52 4.73
C ASP A 77 9.67 -11.94 4.19
N ALA A 78 9.85 -13.23 3.90
CA ALA A 78 11.06 -13.73 3.26
C ALA A 78 11.28 -13.14 1.86
N ALA A 79 10.21 -13.05 1.04
CA ALA A 79 10.29 -12.48 -0.30
C ALA A 79 10.62 -10.98 -0.27
N VAL A 80 9.99 -10.21 0.62
CA VAL A 80 10.27 -8.78 0.80
C VAL A 80 11.70 -8.56 1.31
N LYS A 81 12.15 -9.35 2.29
CA LYS A 81 13.54 -9.31 2.79
C LYS A 81 14.55 -9.53 1.66
N ALA A 82 14.34 -10.56 0.84
CA ALA A 82 15.20 -10.85 -0.31
C ALA A 82 15.15 -9.75 -1.38
N LEU A 83 13.96 -9.19 -1.65
CA LEU A 83 13.78 -8.11 -2.63
C LEU A 83 14.51 -6.83 -2.23
N VAL A 84 14.41 -6.43 -0.95
CA VAL A 84 14.97 -5.16 -0.46
C VAL A 84 16.47 -5.25 -0.22
N PHE A 85 16.95 -6.34 0.38
CA PHE A 85 18.33 -6.46 0.82
C PHE A 85 19.20 -7.34 -0.08
N GLY A 86 18.60 -8.11 -0.99
CA GLY A 86 19.28 -9.16 -1.75
C GLY A 86 19.39 -10.44 -0.94
N ALA A 87 19.01 -11.57 -1.54
CA ALA A 87 18.97 -12.88 -0.87
C ALA A 87 20.33 -13.33 -0.33
N ASP A 88 21.42 -12.97 -1.02
CA ASP A 88 22.78 -13.36 -0.68
C ASP A 88 23.55 -12.30 0.13
N SER A 89 22.88 -11.21 0.53
CA SER A 89 23.51 -10.18 1.33
C SER A 89 23.88 -10.71 2.72
N GLU A 90 25.02 -10.27 3.25
CA GLU A 90 25.49 -10.73 4.55
C GLU A 90 24.43 -10.54 5.67
N PRO A 91 23.73 -9.40 5.80
CA PRO A 91 22.73 -9.24 6.86
C PRO A 91 21.55 -10.23 6.76
N VAL A 92 21.19 -10.66 5.54
CA VAL A 92 20.16 -11.69 5.32
C VAL A 92 20.70 -13.06 5.73
N THR A 93 21.85 -13.47 5.20
CA THR A 93 22.46 -14.78 5.46
C THR A 93 22.88 -14.97 6.93
N SER A 94 23.27 -13.89 7.62
CA SER A 94 23.61 -13.89 9.04
C SER A 94 22.39 -13.74 9.97
N GLY A 95 21.17 -13.65 9.44
CA GLY A 95 19.94 -13.54 10.23
C GLY A 95 19.76 -12.22 10.99
N ARG A 96 20.36 -11.12 10.52
CA ARG A 96 20.34 -9.81 11.21
C ARG A 96 19.18 -8.91 10.78
N ILE A 97 18.30 -9.38 9.89
CA ILE A 97 17.14 -8.64 9.42
C ILE A 97 15.85 -9.23 9.98
N ALA A 98 15.15 -8.44 10.79
CA ALA A 98 13.75 -8.67 11.14
C ALA A 98 12.83 -8.08 10.06
N THR A 99 11.76 -8.78 9.72
CA THR A 99 10.78 -8.35 8.72
C THR A 99 9.41 -8.74 9.22
N ILE A 100 8.48 -7.79 9.17
CA ILE A 100 7.07 -8.00 9.51
C ILE A 100 6.22 -7.38 8.39
N GLN A 101 5.06 -7.97 8.13
CA GLN A 101 4.06 -7.42 7.23
C GLN A 101 3.32 -6.26 7.90
N ALA A 102 3.14 -5.16 7.18
CA ALA A 102 2.43 -3.98 7.66
C ALA A 102 1.38 -3.46 6.65
N LEU A 103 0.57 -2.49 7.07
CA LEU A 103 -0.46 -1.86 6.23
C LEU A 103 0.15 -0.84 5.26
N GLY A 104 0.69 -1.36 4.14
CA GLY A 104 1.43 -0.55 3.17
C GLY A 104 2.63 0.16 3.79
N GLY A 105 3.19 1.13 3.06
CA GLY A 105 4.34 1.91 3.54
C GLY A 105 4.03 2.71 4.82
N THR A 106 2.86 3.35 4.87
CA THR A 106 2.45 4.17 6.02
C THR A 106 2.31 3.35 7.30
N GLY A 107 1.74 2.15 7.23
CA GLY A 107 1.67 1.23 8.37
C GLY A 107 3.05 0.79 8.83
N GLY A 108 3.97 0.54 7.90
CA GLY A 108 5.37 0.22 8.23
C GLY A 108 6.06 1.37 8.97
N LEU A 109 5.88 2.60 8.50
CA LEU A 109 6.39 3.80 9.18
C LEU A 109 5.81 3.96 10.58
N LYS A 110 4.49 3.73 10.74
CA LYS A 110 3.83 3.83 12.05
C LYS A 110 4.41 2.82 13.05
N VAL A 111 4.51 1.55 12.66
CA VAL A 111 5.08 0.52 13.55
C VAL A 111 6.53 0.84 13.87
N GLY A 112 7.34 1.25 12.89
CA GLY A 112 8.73 1.63 13.12
C GLY A 112 8.90 2.86 14.02
N ALA A 113 7.95 3.80 14.00
CA ALA A 113 7.99 5.00 14.84
C ALA A 113 7.56 4.77 16.30
N ASP A 114 6.86 3.66 16.57
CA ASP A 114 6.41 3.31 17.92
C ASP A 114 7.50 2.64 18.77
N PHE A 115 8.66 2.31 18.18
CA PHE A 115 9.84 1.71 18.81
C PHE A 115 11.06 2.63 18.71
#